data_AF-A0A8T3RN33-F1
#
_entry.id   AF-A0A8T3RN33-F1
#
_cell.length_a   1.000
_cell.length_b   1.000
_cell.length_c   1.000
_cell.angle_alpha   90.00
_cell.angle_beta   90.00
_cell.angle_gamma   90.00
#
_symmetry.space_group_name_H-M   'P 1'
#
loop_
_entity.id
_entity.type
_entity.pdbx_description
1 polymer ?
#
loop_
_entity_poly.entity_id
_entity_poly.type
_entity_poly.pdbx_seq_one_letter_code
_entity_poly.pdbx_strand_id
1 'polypeptide(L)'
;LFFTCIPEEALFRGFVQRGLQERLGASRHGDVIALAVTSLLFGVAHYAGGSRYVFLATVAGFGYGWIYQRTRAIESSILVHFMVNALHFIFFTYPALK
;
A
#
# COMPACT_ATOMS: atom_id res chain seq x y z
N LEU A 1 11.63 5.18 -7.18
CA LEU A 1 10.18 5.33 -6.93
C LEU A 1 9.37 4.33 -7.77
N PHE A 2 9.38 4.38 -9.10
CA PHE A 2 8.59 3.41 -9.89
C PHE A 2 9.03 1.95 -9.71
N PHE A 3 10.33 1.67 -9.82
CA PHE A 3 10.90 0.32 -9.63
C PHE A 3 10.81 -0.20 -8.19
N THR A 4 10.53 0.66 -7.20
CA THR A 4 10.27 0.23 -5.82
C THR A 4 8.78 -0.07 -5.63
N CYS A 5 7.89 0.72 -6.22
CA CYS A 5 6.44 0.49 -6.11
C CYS A 5 5.98 -0.81 -6.78
N ILE A 6 6.56 -1.23 -7.92
CA ILE A 6 6.15 -2.48 -8.59
C ILE A 6 6.26 -3.71 -7.67
N PRO A 7 7.45 -4.06 -7.13
CA PRO A 7 7.58 -5.26 -6.30
C PRO A 7 6.77 -5.16 -5.00
N GLU A 8 6.67 -3.97 -4.41
CA GLU A 8 5.86 -3.74 -3.22
C GLU A 8 4.37 -4.01 -3.50
N GLU A 9 3.80 -3.40 -4.55
CA GLU A 9 2.39 -3.62 -4.90
C GLU A 9 2.14 -5.06 -5.37
N ALA A 10 3.07 -5.68 -6.09
CA ALA A 10 2.96 -7.09 -6.47
C ALA A 10 2.88 -8.01 -5.24
N LEU A 11 3.75 -7.78 -4.24
CA LEU A 11 3.74 -8.57 -3.00
C LEU A 11 2.49 -8.31 -2.17
N PHE A 12 2.21 -7.04 -1.84
CA PHE A 12 1.14 -6.74 -0.90
C PHE A 12 -0.24 -6.87 -1.53
N ARG A 13 -0.45 -6.46 -2.79
CA ARG A 13 -1.79 -6.44 -3.41
C ARG A 13 -2.00 -7.70 -4.23
N GLY A 14 -1.03 -8.02 -5.08
CA GLY A 14 -1.08 -9.18 -5.95
C GLY A 14 -1.03 -10.52 -5.21
N PHE A 15 -0.28 -10.62 -4.12
CA PHE A 15 -0.12 -11.85 -3.35
C PHE A 15 -0.87 -11.83 -2.02
N VAL A 16 -0.54 -10.91 -1.09
CA VAL A 16 -1.11 -10.93 0.28
C VAL A 16 -2.59 -10.58 0.30
N GLN A 17 -2.98 -9.41 -0.23
CA GLN A 17 -4.37 -8.95 -0.20
C GLN A 17 -5.26 -9.86 -1.02
N ARG A 18 -4.87 -10.17 -2.27
CA ARG A 18 -5.61 -11.10 -3.11
C ARG A 18 -5.77 -12.48 -2.46
N GLY A 19 -4.69 -13.04 -1.91
CA GLY A 19 -4.74 -14.34 -1.24
C GLY A 19 -5.66 -14.34 -0.01
N LEU A 20 -5.67 -13.25 0.77
CA LEU A 20 -6.61 -13.08 1.88
C LEU A 20 -8.06 -12.95 1.39
N GLN A 21 -8.31 -12.21 0.31
CA GLN A 21 -9.64 -12.08 -0.28
C GLN A 21 -10.16 -13.41 -0.81
N GLU A 22 -9.32 -14.21 -1.47
CA GLU A 22 -9.67 -15.53 -1.98
C GLU A 22 -10.03 -16.50 -0.83
N ARG A 23 -9.27 -16.47 0.28
CA ARG A 23 -9.52 -17.32 1.46
C ARG A 23 -10.73 -16.86 2.28
N LEU A 24 -10.98 -15.55 2.38
CA LEU A 24 -12.02 -14.96 3.21
C LEU A 24 -13.29 -14.60 2.43
N GLY A 25 -13.33 -14.84 1.12
CA GLY A 25 -14.39 -14.36 0.21
C GLY A 25 -15.80 -14.86 0.53
N ALA A 26 -15.93 -15.97 1.27
CA ALA A 26 -17.22 -16.46 1.76
C ALA A 26 -17.77 -15.65 2.96
N SER A 27 -16.94 -14.87 3.64
CA SER A 27 -17.36 -14.01 4.74
C SER A 27 -17.78 -12.62 4.25
N ARG A 28 -18.88 -12.11 4.81
CA ARG A 28 -19.40 -10.75 4.55
C ARG A 28 -18.35 -9.64 4.71
N HIS A 29 -17.33 -9.87 5.54
CA HIS A 29 -16.28 -8.89 5.85
C HIS A 29 -14.90 -9.25 5.27
N GLY A 30 -14.80 -10.29 4.42
CA GLY A 30 -13.51 -10.80 3.94
C GLY A 30 -12.66 -9.75 3.22
N ASP A 31 -13.27 -8.94 2.36
CA ASP A 31 -12.59 -7.85 1.66
C ASP A 31 -12.07 -6.77 2.60
N VAL A 32 -12.84 -6.40 3.62
CA VAL A 32 -12.45 -5.37 4.60
C VAL A 32 -11.30 -5.90 5.47
N ILE A 33 -11.36 -7.16 5.88
CA ILE A 33 -10.31 -7.80 6.68
C ILE A 33 -9.01 -7.89 5.85
N ALA A 34 -9.10 -8.35 4.60
CA ALA A 34 -7.95 -8.43 3.71
C ALA A 34 -7.29 -7.07 3.50
N LEU A 35 -8.09 -6.01 3.29
CA LEU A 35 -7.59 -4.64 3.16
C LEU A 35 -6.89 -4.18 4.44
N ALA A 36 -7.54 -4.33 5.60
CA ALA A 36 -7.00 -3.88 6.87
C ALA A 36 -5.68 -4.59 7.21
N VAL A 37 -5.65 -5.93 7.09
CA VAL A 37 -4.47 -6.75 7.39
C VAL A 37 -3.32 -6.41 6.46
N THR A 38 -3.54 -6.35 5.15
CA THR A 38 -2.48 -5.98 4.19
C THR A 38 -1.95 -4.57 4.45
N SER A 39 -2.81 -3.61 4.78
CA SER A 39 -2.41 -2.23 5.05
C SER A 39 -1.55 -2.11 6.32
N LEU A 40 -1.90 -2.86 7.36
CA LEU A 40 -1.11 -2.98 8.59
C LEU A 40 0.26 -3.61 8.30
N LEU A 41 0.30 -4.74 7.57
CA LEU A 41 1.54 -5.40 7.20
C LEU A 41 2.44 -4.48 6.35
N PHE A 42 1.85 -3.76 5.41
CA PHE A 42 2.57 -2.78 4.59
C PHE A 42 3.22 -1.71 5.47
N GLY A 43 2.49 -1.13 6.43
CA GLY A 43 3.07 -0.15 7.34
C GLY A 43 4.18 -0.72 8.22
N VAL A 44 3.98 -1.90 8.81
CA VAL A 44 4.99 -2.55 9.66
C VAL A 44 6.27 -2.88 8.89
N ALA A 45 6.17 -3.26 7.61
CA ALA A 45 7.34 -3.48 6.75
C ALA A 45 8.21 -2.22 6.59
N HIS A 46 7.64 -1.04 6.83
CA HIS A 46 8.34 0.25 6.78
C HIS A 46 8.87 0.73 8.15
N TYR A 47 8.93 -0.15 9.16
CA TYR A 47 9.39 0.19 10.51
C TYR A 47 10.77 0.84 10.59
N ALA A 48 11.67 0.56 9.63
CA ALA A 48 12.99 1.19 9.55
C ALA A 48 12.92 2.74 9.46
N GLY A 49 11.82 3.30 8.95
CA GLY A 49 11.58 4.76 8.93
C GLY A 49 10.99 5.33 10.23
N GLY A 50 10.79 4.50 11.26
CA GLY A 50 10.24 4.89 12.56
C GLY A 50 8.71 4.80 12.67
N SER A 51 8.19 4.91 13.90
CA SER A 51 6.76 4.70 14.20
C SER A 51 5.81 5.67 13.48
N ARG A 52 6.23 6.93 13.28
CA ARG A 52 5.45 7.90 12.49
C ARG A 52 5.36 7.49 11.02
N TYR A 53 6.44 6.96 10.46
CA TYR A 53 6.45 6.49 9.08
C TYR A 53 5.62 5.22 8.90
N VAL A 54 5.64 4.30 9.88
CA VAL A 54 4.74 3.14 9.92
C VAL A 54 3.28 3.57 9.81
N PHE A 55 2.86 4.55 10.63
CA PHE A 55 1.48 5.05 10.60
C PHE A 55 1.11 5.62 9.23
N LEU A 56 1.96 6.48 8.67
CA LEU A 56 1.73 7.08 7.35
C LEU A 56 1.70 6.01 6.26
N ALA A 57 2.62 5.04 6.29
CA ALA A 57 2.66 3.93 5.36
C ALA A 57 1.42 3.04 5.46
N THR A 58 0.89 2.77 6.67
CA THR A 58 -0.39 2.06 6.83
C THR A 58 -1.55 2.82 6.18
N VAL A 59 -1.64 4.13 6.40
CA VAL A 59 -2.70 4.96 5.81
C VAL A 59 -2.61 4.99 4.28
N ALA A 60 -1.40 5.20 3.74
CA ALA A 60 -1.15 5.17 2.31
C ALA A 60 -1.47 3.78 1.73
N GLY A 61 -1.01 2.73 2.41
CA GLY A 61 -1.25 1.34 2.03
C GLY A 61 -2.73 0.96 2.00
N PHE A 62 -3.55 1.55 2.88
CA PHE A 62 -5.01 1.43 2.84
C PHE A 62 -5.59 2.07 1.59
N GLY A 63 -5.14 3.27 1.21
CA GLY A 63 -5.55 3.91 -0.04
C GLY A 63 -5.22 3.07 -1.27
N TYR A 64 -4.00 2.53 -1.34
CA TYR A 64 -3.55 1.68 -2.45
C TYR A 64 -4.39 0.40 -2.55
N GLY A 65 -4.57 -0.28 -1.41
CA GLY A 65 -5.38 -1.49 -1.33
C GLY A 65 -6.85 -1.25 -1.66
N TRP A 66 -7.41 -0.10 -1.29
CA TRP A 66 -8.79 0.28 -1.62
C TRP A 66 -8.96 0.51 -3.12
N ILE A 67 -8.01 1.20 -3.77
CA ILE A 67 -8.02 1.38 -5.23
C ILE A 67 -7.94 0.02 -5.92
N TYR A 68 -7.04 -0.86 -5.48
CA TYR A 68 -6.96 -2.22 -6.01
C TYR A 68 -8.28 -2.99 -5.88
N GLN A 69 -9.02 -2.86 -4.78
CA GLN A 69 -10.34 -3.50 -4.63
C GLN A 69 -11.38 -2.99 -5.64
N ARG A 70 -11.32 -1.70 -5.96
CA ARG A 70 -12.25 -1.05 -6.89
C ARG A 70 -11.92 -1.35 -8.34
N THR A 71 -10.64 -1.33 -8.71
CA THR A 71 -10.20 -1.49 -10.10
C THR A 71 -9.86 -2.92 -10.46
N ARG A 72 -9.53 -3.76 -9.46
CA ARG A 72 -8.94 -5.11 -9.61
C ARG A 72 -7.64 -5.12 -10.44
N ALA A 73 -7.02 -3.96 -10.63
CA ALA A 73 -5.82 -3.76 -11.41
C ALA A 73 -4.68 -3.30 -10.49
N ILE A 74 -3.55 -4.03 -10.51
CA ILE A 74 -2.38 -3.71 -9.69
C ILE A 74 -1.71 -2.43 -10.19
N GLU A 75 -1.80 -2.18 -11.50
CA GLU A 75 -1.28 -1.00 -12.19
C GLU A 75 -1.88 0.30 -11.62
N SER A 76 -3.17 0.30 -11.28
CA SER A 76 -3.80 1.46 -10.64
C SER A 76 -3.21 1.73 -9.25
N SER A 77 -2.94 0.67 -8.49
CA SER A 77 -2.29 0.77 -7.18
C SER A 77 -0.86 1.29 -7.30
N ILE A 78 -0.10 0.77 -8.27
CA ILE A 78 1.27 1.19 -8.59
C ILE A 78 1.30 2.67 -8.96
N LEU A 79 0.37 3.14 -9.80
CA LEU A 79 0.31 4.53 -10.21
C LEU A 79 0.08 5.47 -9.03
N VAL A 80 -0.90 5.16 -8.17
CA VAL A 80 -1.21 5.98 -7.00
C VAL A 80 -0.06 5.97 -6.00
N HIS A 81 0.53 4.80 -5.73
CA HIS A 81 1.70 4.69 -4.87
C HIS A 81 2.87 5.51 -5.42
N PHE A 82 3.16 5.39 -6.72
CA PHE A 82 4.18 6.20 -7.37
C PHE A 82 3.91 7.71 -7.23
N MET A 83 2.67 8.16 -7.44
CA MET A 83 2.29 9.56 -7.30
C MET A 83 2.51 10.07 -5.87
N VAL A 84 2.08 9.31 -4.85
CA VAL A 84 2.32 9.68 -3.44
C VAL A 84 3.80 9.78 -3.15
N ASN A 85 4.59 8.80 -3.60
CA ASN A 85 6.04 8.80 -3.42
C ASN A 85 6.71 9.97 -4.15
N ALA A 86 6.28 10.30 -5.36
CA ALA A 86 6.80 11.42 -6.13
C ALA A 86 6.47 12.76 -5.46
N LEU A 87 5.22 12.96 -5.02
CA LEU A 87 4.81 14.16 -4.29
C LEU A 87 5.58 14.31 -2.97
N HIS A 88 5.70 13.23 -2.21
CA HIS A 88 6.48 13.23 -0.97
C HIS A 88 7.94 13.60 -1.23
N PHE A 89 8.56 12.98 -2.24
CA PHE A 89 9.95 13.24 -2.61
C PHE A 89 10.17 14.70 -3.04
N ILE A 90 9.33 15.22 -3.96
CA ILE A 90 9.48 16.56 -4.54
C ILE A 90 9.18 17.66 -3.52
N PHE A 91 8.14 17.51 -2.69
CA PHE A 91 7.63 18.59 -1.86
C PHE A 91 8.02 18.51 -0.38
N PHE A 92 8.46 17.35 0.11
CA PHE A 92 8.69 17.16 1.55
C PHE A 92 10.11 16.65 1.86
N THR A 93 10.67 15.73 1.06
CA THR A 93 12.03 15.23 1.28
C THR A 93 13.09 16.14 0.66
N TYR A 94 12.98 16.45 -0.63
CA TYR A 94 14.01 17.21 -1.34
C TYR A 94 14.07 18.72 -1.04
N PRO A 95 13.01 19.41 -0.56
CA PRO A 95 13.15 20.78 -0.06
C PRO A 95 13.63 20.86 1.40
N ALA A 96 13.69 19.72 2.12
CA ALA A 96 14.18 19.63 3.50
C ALA A 96 15.66 19.24 3.61
N LEU A 97 16.27 18.73 2.54
CA LEU A 97 17.73 18.56 2.42
C LEU A 97 18.35 19.92 2.06
N LYS A 98 18.50 20.79 3.06
CA LYS A 98 19.43 21.92 3.04
C LYS A 98 20.58 21.64 4.00
#